data_AF-A0A963SFW2-F1
#
_entry.id   AF-A0A963SFW2-F1
#
_cell.length_a   1.000
_cell.length_b   1.000
_cell.length_c   1.000
_cell.angle_alpha   90.00
_cell.angle_beta   90.00
_cell.angle_gamma   90.00
#
_symmetry.space_group_name_H-M   'P 1'
#
loop_
_entity.id
_entity.type
_entity.pdbx_description
1 polymer ?
#
loop_
_entity_poly.entity_id
_entity_poly.type
_entity_poly.pdbx_seq_one_letter_code
_entity_poly.pdbx_strand_id
1 'polypeptide(L)' 'GQDVTECVGGAVAITDDALGDRYHTHCDPRLNAAQSLELAFLLAEQLRAETAERQADAA' A
#
# COMPACT_ATOMS: atom_id res chain seq x y z
N GLY A 1 -10.90 2.48 7.40
CA GLY A 1 -10.11 3.46 6.63
C GLY A 1 -11.07 4.38 5.93
N GLN A 2 -10.80 5.69 5.93
CA GLN A 2 -11.55 6.61 5.06
C GLN A 2 -11.12 6.34 3.62
N ASP A 3 -12.08 6.42 2.70
CA ASP A 3 -11.82 6.31 1.27
C ASP A 3 -11.30 7.66 0.78
N VAL A 4 -9.97 7.80 0.72
CA VAL A 4 -9.28 9.05 0.35
C VAL A 4 -8.47 8.84 -0.93
N THR A 5 -8.23 9.90 -1.69
CA THR A 5 -7.42 9.84 -2.91
C THR A 5 -6.22 10.75 -2.75
N GLU A 6 -5.35 10.39 -1.82
CA GLU A 6 -4.21 11.23 -1.45
C GLU A 6 -2.88 10.68 -2.06
N CYS A 7 -2.76 9.37 -2.31
CA CYS A 7 -1.59 8.76 -2.98
C CYS A 7 -1.90 8.25 -4.39
N VAL A 8 -0.99 8.50 -5.34
CA VAL A 8 -1.10 8.04 -6.74
C VAL A 8 -0.78 6.56 -6.90
N GLY A 9 -1.35 5.92 -7.92
CA GLY A 9 -1.13 4.50 -8.22
C GLY A 9 -1.93 3.54 -7.31
N GLY A 10 -1.35 2.38 -7.01
CA GLY A 10 -2.06 1.23 -6.42
C GLY A 10 -3.01 0.54 -7.40
N ALA A 11 -3.64 -0.55 -6.97
CA ALA A 11 -4.51 -1.38 -7.81
C ALA A 11 -5.72 -0.64 -8.43
N VAL A 12 -6.13 0.48 -7.85
CA VAL A 12 -7.25 1.33 -8.33
C VAL A 12 -6.76 2.42 -9.30
N ALA A 13 -5.44 2.55 -9.52
CA ALA A 13 -4.82 3.52 -10.42
C ALA A 13 -5.29 4.96 -10.19
N ILE A 14 -5.02 5.50 -9.00
CA ILE A 14 -5.29 6.92 -8.72
C ILE A 14 -4.34 7.77 -9.57
N THR A 15 -4.91 8.57 -10.46
CA THR A 15 -4.20 9.51 -11.34
C THR A 15 -3.91 10.83 -10.62
N ASP A 16 -2.92 11.59 -11.09
CA ASP A 16 -2.60 12.92 -10.55
C ASP A 16 -3.83 13.85 -10.51
N ASP A 17 -4.68 13.79 -11.54
CA ASP A 17 -5.92 14.57 -11.62
C ASP A 17 -6.96 14.20 -10.54
N ALA A 18 -6.91 12.97 -10.00
CA ALA A 18 -7.83 12.49 -8.96
C ALA A 18 -7.39 12.85 -7.54
N LEU A 19 -6.19 13.44 -7.38
CA LEU A 19 -5.69 13.93 -6.09
C LEU A 19 -6.55 15.08 -5.54
N GLY A 20 -7.10 15.93 -6.41
CA GLY A 20 -7.87 17.12 -6.01
C GLY A 20 -9.26 16.85 -5.44
N ASP A 21 -9.82 15.66 -5.64
CA ASP A 21 -11.24 15.38 -5.36
C ASP A 21 -11.52 15.11 -3.87
N ARG A 22 -10.55 14.55 -3.13
CA ARG A 22 -10.68 14.20 -1.69
C ARG A 22 -9.40 14.45 -0.87
N TYR A 23 -8.63 15.47 -1.22
CA TYR A 23 -7.47 15.91 -0.43
C TYR A 23 -7.94 16.65 0.84
N HIS A 24 -8.23 15.92 1.91
CA HIS A 24 -8.80 16.49 3.15
C HIS A 24 -7.75 16.89 4.20
N THR A 25 -6.45 16.70 3.92
CA THR A 25 -5.37 16.95 4.87
C THR A 25 -4.50 18.13 4.39
N HIS A 26 -4.09 18.99 5.32
CA HIS A 26 -3.00 19.96 5.10
C HIS A 26 -1.61 19.31 5.32
N CYS A 27 -1.57 17.98 5.48
CA CYS A 27 -0.40 17.18 5.79
C CYS A 27 -0.04 16.28 4.61
N ASP A 28 0.93 15.39 4.80
CA ASP A 28 1.31 14.40 3.79
C ASP A 28 0.14 13.48 3.41
N PRO A 29 0.08 13.08 2.13
CA PRO A 29 -1.00 12.24 1.61
C PRO A 29 -1.02 10.83 2.21
N ARG A 30 -2.21 10.34 2.57
CA ARG A 30 -2.42 9.02 3.18
C ARG A 30 -2.83 7.95 2.16
N LEU A 31 -2.37 6.72 2.39
CA LEU A 31 -2.90 5.55 1.70
C LEU A 31 -4.37 5.35 2.06
N ASN A 32 -5.18 5.02 1.06
CA ASN A 32 -6.55 4.60 1.29
C ASN A 32 -6.64 3.13 1.70
N ALA A 33 -7.85 2.67 2.00
CA ALA A 33 -8.07 1.30 2.46
C ALA A 33 -7.59 0.24 1.45
N ALA A 34 -7.80 0.46 0.15
CA ALA A 34 -7.37 -0.47 -0.89
C ALA A 34 -5.85 -0.53 -1.01
N GLN A 35 -5.19 0.63 -1.09
CA GLN A 35 -3.73 0.73 -1.14
C GLN A 35 -3.06 0.16 0.12
N SER A 36 -3.66 0.39 1.29
CA SER A 36 -3.15 -0.15 2.56
C SER A 36 -3.23 -1.68 2.60
N LEU A 37 -4.31 -2.25 2.06
CA LEU A 37 -4.50 -3.70 2.01
C LEU A 37 -3.55 -4.35 1.00
N GLU A 38 -3.37 -3.72 -0.16
CA GLU A 38 -2.38 -4.14 -1.17
C GLU A 38 -0.97 -4.18 -0.57
N LEU A 39 -0.55 -3.10 0.10
CA LEU A 39 0.74 -3.05 0.80
C LEU A 39 0.88 -4.15 1.85
N ALA A 40 -0.18 -4.43 2.61
CA ALA A 40 -0.16 -5.49 3.62
C ALA A 40 0.07 -6.89 3.00
N PHE A 41 -0.56 -7.19 1.86
CA PHE A 41 -0.34 -8.46 1.15
C PHE A 41 1.09 -8.56 0.58
N LEU A 42 1.60 -7.50 -0.03
CA LEU A 42 2.97 -7.46 -0.54
C LEU A 42 4.00 -7.69 0.58
N LEU A 43 3.85 -7.01 1.72
CA LEU A 43 4.72 -7.21 2.88
C LEU A 43 4.62 -8.64 3.42
N ALA A 44 3.42 -9.20 3.50
CA ALA A 44 3.23 -10.57 3.94
C ALA A 44 3.90 -11.58 3.00
N GLU A 45 3.90 -11.34 1.69
CA GLU A 45 4.61 -12.17 0.71
C GLU A 45 6.12 -12.11 0.90
N GLN A 46 6.68 -10.91 1.05
CA GLN A 46 8.12 -10.73 1.26
C GLN A 46 8.58 -11.40 2.56
N LEU A 47 7.84 -11.21 3.66
CA LEU A 47 8.15 -11.86 4.93
C LEU A 47 8.10 -13.38 4.83
N ARG A 48 7.12 -13.94 4.09
CA ARG A 48 7.06 -15.39 3.86
C ARG A 48 8.28 -15.89 3.08
N ALA A 49 8.68 -15.18 2.03
CA ALA A 49 9.87 -15.53 1.25
C ALA A 49 11.13 -15.51 2.13
N GLU A 50 11.36 -14.44 2.89
CA GLU A 50 12.51 -14.34 3.81
C GLU A 50 12.52 -15.47 4.85
N THR A 51 11.35 -15.84 5.40
CA THR A 51 11.29 -16.95 6.36
C THR A 51 11.60 -18.30 5.72
N ALA A 52 11.17 -18.53 4.49
CA ALA A 52 11.44 -19.77 3.75
C ALA A 52 12.94 -19.89 3.42
N GLU A 53 13.58 -18.79 3.00
CA GLU A 53 15.03 -18.74 2.76
C GLU A 53 15.81 -19.06 4.04
N ARG A 54 15.48 -18.42 5.17
CA ARG A 54 16.13 -18.71 6.46
C ARG A 54 15.93 -20.15 6.92
N GLN A 55 14.80 -20.77 6.60
CA GLN A 55 14.55 -22.19 6.90
C GLN A 55 15.39 -23.11 6.02
N ALA A 56 15.60 -22.76 4.75
CA ALA A 56 16.45 -23.52 3.84
C ALA A 56 17.92 -23.44 4.24
N ASP A 57 18.41 -22.28 4.68
CA ASP A 57 19.79 -22.10 5.15
C ASP A 57 20.10 -22.84 6.46
N ALA A 58 19.07 -23.13 7.26
CA ALA A 58 19.19 -23.81 8.54
C ALA A 58 19.10 -25.36 8.44
N ALA A 59 18.79 -25.90 7.25
CA ALA A 59 18.62 -27.34 6.98
C ALA A 59 19.87 -27.96 6.35
#